data_AF-A0A349EF57-F1
#
_entry.id   AF-A0A349EF57-F1
#
_cell.length_a   1.000
_cell.length_b   1.000
_cell.length_c   1.000
_cell.angle_alpha   90.00
_cell.angle_beta   90.00
_cell.angle_gamma   90.00
#
_symmetry.space_group_name_H-M   'P 1'
#
loop_
_entity.id
_entity.type
_entity.pdbx_description
1 polymer ?
#
loop_
_entity_poly.entity_id
_entity_poly.type
_entity_poly.pdbx_seq_one_letter_code
_entity_poly.pdbx_strand_id
1 'polypeptide(L)'
;MYSALGAHPQSKKGVTGVNFTLWAPHASRVSVVGIFNQWDGRRHFMERHDSGVWELFIPGAGVGDLYKYEIRNGEGAVFLKTDPLAFQTEVYPSTAAMVSDRTPGYAWTDSSWMTRQTPGWELPVTLHRVTFGTGSGEVAGYPQLKEQVLPQLLGRTGVQVELSFWALGETVAGYFTPNPRYGQPEELMAFIDACHQHGIGVILDWIPAHIPREGQELTWFDGSRLYDVDVPGQPGMLAFNLERPEVRNVLTANARFWRQVYHVDALRTDVRTLVARLGQPESLDGLRFLLRDDAPLLTLKPTEHQALIEGRHTNPHDILGPHPLGEAGLSVVRALLPDAESPWLLNERQPHLPYALQPIYAGGLFETVVAAEPEDLRYQISALEHGEPHTFADPYATTFSILSDQDCYLFAEGNHYQIYENFGAHPAEVAGRRGINFAVWAPNAQRVSVVSAFNHWDGRRHPMRLRPGSGIWELFIPGLAEGALYKFEILARNGNVFLKTDPFAFHTEVPPGTASIVYDRAGKHVWRDGAWMQERMRQP
;
A
#
# COMPACT_ATOMS: atom_id res chain seq x y z
N MET A 1 -8.36 -13.57 -20.62
CA MET A 1 -7.52 -14.77 -20.37
C MET A 1 -8.35 -15.90 -19.79
N TYR A 2 -8.88 -15.79 -18.56
CA TYR A 2 -9.73 -16.82 -17.93
C TYR A 2 -11.06 -17.09 -18.65
N SER A 3 -11.46 -16.27 -19.62
CA SER A 3 -12.61 -16.52 -20.49
C SER A 3 -12.31 -17.49 -21.64
N ALA A 4 -11.03 -17.82 -21.88
CA ALA A 4 -10.58 -18.59 -23.03
C ALA A 4 -9.68 -19.77 -22.63
N LEU A 5 -8.91 -19.62 -21.54
CA LEU A 5 -8.13 -20.70 -20.92
C LEU A 5 -8.89 -21.32 -19.74
N GLY A 6 -8.63 -22.59 -19.44
CA GLY A 6 -9.32 -23.38 -18.42
C GLY A 6 -10.34 -24.36 -19.04
N ALA A 7 -11.32 -24.79 -18.23
CA ALA A 7 -12.44 -25.63 -18.67
C ALA A 7 -13.72 -24.82 -18.83
N HIS A 8 -14.26 -24.76 -20.04
CA HIS A 8 -15.46 -23.99 -20.36
C HIS A 8 -16.53 -24.86 -21.03
N PRO A 9 -17.73 -25.00 -20.44
CA PRO A 9 -18.87 -25.62 -21.11
C PRO A 9 -19.19 -24.89 -22.43
N GLN A 10 -19.31 -25.64 -23.53
CA GLN A 10 -19.55 -25.10 -24.87
C GLN A 10 -20.40 -26.04 -25.72
N SER A 11 -21.07 -25.48 -26.73
CA SER A 11 -21.72 -26.24 -27.80
C SER A 11 -20.96 -26.05 -29.10
N LYS A 12 -20.36 -27.12 -29.64
CA LYS A 12 -19.66 -27.11 -30.93
C LYS A 12 -20.47 -27.95 -31.92
N LYS A 13 -20.97 -27.32 -32.99
CA LYS A 13 -21.77 -27.96 -34.05
C LYS A 13 -22.98 -28.76 -33.52
N GLY A 14 -23.66 -28.24 -32.50
CA GLY A 14 -24.84 -28.87 -31.89
C GLY A 14 -24.53 -29.97 -30.87
N VAL A 15 -23.25 -30.24 -30.57
CA VAL A 15 -22.82 -31.17 -29.54
C VAL A 15 -22.37 -30.38 -28.31
N THR A 16 -22.99 -30.66 -27.16
CA THR A 16 -22.61 -30.10 -25.87
C THR A 16 -21.41 -30.85 -25.30
N GLY A 17 -20.48 -30.11 -24.71
CA GLY A 17 -19.31 -30.66 -24.06
C GLY A 17 -18.53 -29.56 -23.35
N VAL A 18 -17.27 -29.85 -23.02
CA VAL A 18 -16.38 -28.88 -22.37
C VAL A 18 -15.14 -28.70 -23.20
N ASN A 19 -14.74 -27.44 -23.39
CA ASN A 19 -13.48 -27.08 -24.01
C ASN A 19 -12.44 -26.89 -22.90
N PHE A 20 -11.41 -27.73 -22.92
CA PHE A 20 -10.27 -27.68 -22.01
C PHE A 20 -9.09 -27.01 -22.71
N THR A 21 -8.43 -26.09 -22.01
CA THR A 21 -7.34 -25.30 -22.57
C THR A 21 -6.28 -25.02 -21.51
N LEU A 22 -5.02 -25.34 -21.82
CA LEU A 22 -3.91 -25.22 -20.88
C LEU A 22 -2.68 -24.62 -21.53
N TRP A 23 -2.00 -23.69 -20.86
CA TRP A 23 -0.67 -23.24 -21.28
C TRP A 23 0.42 -24.12 -20.64
N ALA A 24 1.16 -24.86 -21.48
CA ALA A 24 2.25 -25.75 -21.05
C ALA A 24 3.28 -25.87 -22.18
N PRO A 25 4.09 -24.81 -22.44
CA PRO A 25 4.90 -24.67 -23.65
C PRO A 25 6.03 -25.70 -23.77
N HIS A 26 6.55 -26.23 -22.66
CA HIS A 26 7.63 -27.22 -22.65
C HIS A 26 7.14 -28.66 -22.50
N ALA A 27 5.83 -28.87 -22.37
CA ALA A 27 5.26 -30.21 -22.39
C ALA A 27 5.50 -30.89 -23.74
N SER A 28 5.83 -32.18 -23.72
CA SER A 28 5.86 -33.03 -24.92
C SER A 28 4.48 -33.59 -25.24
N ARG A 29 3.60 -33.72 -24.23
CA ARG A 29 2.21 -34.16 -24.37
C ARG A 29 1.38 -33.65 -23.20
N VAL A 30 0.15 -33.23 -23.49
CA VAL A 30 -0.87 -32.97 -22.47
C VAL A 30 -2.11 -33.80 -22.79
N SER A 31 -2.71 -34.38 -21.76
CA SER A 31 -4.01 -35.07 -21.83
C SER A 31 -4.94 -34.56 -20.75
N VAL A 32 -6.24 -34.55 -21.02
CA VAL A 32 -7.25 -34.29 -19.99
C VAL A 32 -7.64 -35.62 -19.35
N VAL A 33 -7.56 -35.70 -18.02
CA VAL A 33 -7.98 -36.89 -17.25
C VAL A 33 -9.07 -36.50 -16.27
N GLY A 34 -10.07 -37.36 -16.09
CA GLY A 34 -11.19 -37.08 -15.20
C GLY A 34 -12.15 -38.25 -15.09
N ILE A 35 -13.29 -38.03 -14.44
CA ILE A 35 -14.29 -39.08 -14.21
C ILE A 35 -14.83 -39.67 -15.54
N PHE A 36 -15.00 -38.83 -16.57
CA PHE A 36 -15.50 -39.21 -17.90
C PHE A 36 -14.57 -40.13 -18.69
N ASN A 37 -13.30 -40.28 -18.28
CA ASN A 37 -12.37 -41.21 -18.91
C ASN A 37 -11.64 -42.11 -17.91
N GLN A 38 -12.18 -42.26 -16.69
CA GLN A 38 -11.61 -43.07 -15.62
C GLN A 38 -10.17 -42.71 -15.29
N TRP A 39 -9.83 -41.41 -15.39
CA TRP A 39 -8.49 -40.88 -15.16
C TRP A 39 -7.40 -41.47 -16.08
N ASP A 40 -7.76 -41.96 -17.28
CA ASP A 40 -6.82 -42.57 -18.24
C ASP A 40 -6.34 -41.55 -19.30
N GLY A 41 -5.11 -41.04 -19.12
CA GLY A 41 -4.48 -40.05 -20.00
C GLY A 41 -4.19 -40.51 -21.42
N ARG A 42 -4.44 -41.79 -21.75
CA ARG A 42 -4.33 -42.30 -23.13
C ARG A 42 -5.59 -42.09 -23.97
N ARG A 43 -6.70 -41.66 -23.34
CA ARG A 43 -8.01 -41.55 -24.02
C ARG A 43 -8.25 -40.18 -24.63
N HIS A 44 -7.76 -39.11 -24.01
CA HIS A 44 -8.07 -37.72 -24.38
C HIS A 44 -6.81 -36.86 -24.49
N PHE A 45 -6.08 -37.00 -25.60
CA PHE A 45 -4.90 -36.17 -25.90
C PHE A 45 -5.32 -34.77 -26.36
N MET A 46 -4.61 -33.75 -25.90
CA MET A 46 -4.82 -32.37 -26.34
C MET A 46 -3.97 -32.03 -27.57
N GLU A 47 -4.47 -31.12 -28.39
CA GLU A 47 -3.76 -30.58 -29.56
C GLU A 47 -2.91 -29.37 -29.15
N ARG A 48 -1.64 -29.32 -29.59
CA ARG A 48 -0.72 -28.22 -29.26
C ARG A 48 -0.75 -27.14 -30.35
N HIS A 49 -0.90 -25.90 -29.93
CA HIS A 49 -0.77 -24.72 -30.78
C HIS A 49 0.66 -24.15 -30.72
N ASP A 50 1.06 -23.36 -31.72
CA ASP A 50 2.39 -22.75 -31.79
C ASP A 50 2.71 -21.84 -30.59
N SER A 51 1.69 -21.29 -29.93
CA SER A 51 1.82 -20.47 -28.72
C SER A 51 2.19 -21.26 -27.46
N GLY A 52 2.23 -22.60 -27.52
CA GLY A 52 2.39 -23.47 -26.35
C GLY A 52 1.10 -23.70 -25.55
N VAL A 53 -0.04 -23.23 -26.07
CA VAL A 53 -1.37 -23.58 -25.56
C VAL A 53 -1.78 -24.94 -26.11
N TRP A 54 -2.40 -25.75 -25.26
CA TRP A 54 -3.00 -27.03 -25.57
C TRP A 54 -4.51 -26.91 -25.49
N GLU A 55 -5.24 -27.50 -26.44
CA GLU A 55 -6.71 -27.44 -26.49
C GLU A 55 -7.32 -28.84 -26.73
N LEU A 56 -8.46 -29.11 -26.12
CA LEU A 56 -9.31 -30.26 -26.44
C LEU A 56 -10.77 -29.99 -26.11
N PHE A 57 -11.67 -30.29 -27.04
CA PHE A 57 -13.10 -30.36 -26.77
C PHE A 57 -13.51 -31.81 -26.47
N ILE A 58 -14.15 -32.04 -25.32
CA ILE A 58 -14.64 -33.37 -24.92
C ILE A 58 -16.19 -33.35 -24.95
N PRO A 59 -16.81 -34.03 -25.94
CA PRO A 59 -18.25 -34.22 -25.98
C PRO A 59 -18.77 -34.94 -24.72
N GLY A 60 -19.89 -34.49 -24.18
CA GLY A 60 -20.56 -35.12 -23.04
C GLY A 60 -19.92 -34.86 -21.67
N ALA A 61 -18.72 -34.26 -21.61
CA ALA A 61 -18.23 -33.67 -20.37
C ALA A 61 -19.13 -32.48 -19.98
N GLY A 62 -19.33 -32.24 -18.70
CA GLY A 62 -20.26 -31.22 -18.20
C GLY A 62 -19.88 -30.62 -16.85
N VAL A 63 -20.66 -29.61 -16.43
CA VAL A 63 -20.51 -28.96 -15.12
C VAL A 63 -20.60 -30.02 -14.00
N GLY A 64 -19.69 -29.94 -13.03
CA GLY A 64 -19.55 -30.90 -11.94
C GLY A 64 -18.54 -32.02 -12.21
N ASP A 65 -18.08 -32.22 -13.45
CA ASP A 65 -17.06 -33.23 -13.74
C ASP A 65 -15.71 -32.85 -13.12
N LEU A 66 -15.12 -33.78 -12.38
CA LEU A 66 -13.76 -33.64 -11.85
C LEU A 66 -12.72 -33.99 -12.92
N TYR A 67 -11.69 -33.16 -13.03
CA TYR A 67 -10.61 -33.32 -14.00
C TYR A 67 -9.26 -32.79 -13.49
N LYS A 68 -8.19 -33.24 -14.15
CA LYS A 68 -6.81 -32.75 -14.07
C LYS A 68 -6.17 -32.81 -15.46
N TYR A 69 -5.01 -32.19 -15.60
CA TYR A 69 -4.14 -32.39 -16.76
C TYR A 69 -3.05 -33.41 -16.45
N GLU A 70 -2.93 -34.43 -17.29
CA GLU A 70 -1.77 -35.30 -17.32
C GLU A 70 -0.74 -34.70 -18.28
N ILE A 71 0.38 -34.23 -17.72
CA ILE A 71 1.43 -33.53 -18.47
C ILE A 71 2.66 -34.43 -18.53
N ARG A 72 3.17 -34.66 -19.75
CA ARG A 72 4.46 -35.29 -19.98
C ARG A 72 5.48 -34.24 -20.39
N ASN A 73 6.64 -34.20 -19.73
CA ASN A 73 7.73 -33.29 -20.09
C ASN A 73 8.61 -33.86 -21.24
N GLY A 74 9.60 -33.10 -21.70
CA GLY A 74 10.53 -33.53 -22.75
C GLY A 74 11.40 -34.74 -22.39
N GLU A 75 11.61 -35.01 -21.09
CA GLU A 75 12.39 -36.14 -20.58
C GLU A 75 11.54 -37.41 -20.40
N GLY A 76 10.23 -37.31 -20.63
CA GLY A 76 9.29 -38.43 -20.53
C GLY A 76 8.66 -38.64 -19.15
N ALA A 77 9.00 -37.82 -18.16
CA ALA A 77 8.33 -37.82 -16.86
C ALA A 77 6.88 -37.34 -17.00
N VAL A 78 5.97 -37.94 -16.23
CA VAL A 78 4.53 -37.69 -16.28
C VAL A 78 4.05 -37.21 -14.93
N PHE A 79 3.25 -36.13 -14.93
CA PHE A 79 2.72 -35.49 -13.74
C PHE A 79 1.22 -35.21 -13.91
N LEU A 80 0.48 -35.23 -12.81
CA LEU A 80 -0.88 -34.72 -12.77
C LEU A 80 -0.86 -33.31 -12.20
N LYS A 81 -1.53 -32.38 -12.87
CA LYS A 81 -1.63 -30.99 -12.46
C LYS A 81 -3.08 -30.52 -12.42
N THR A 82 -3.41 -29.79 -11.37
CA THR A 82 -4.66 -29.02 -11.27
C THR A 82 -4.67 -27.93 -12.33
N ASP A 83 -5.85 -27.60 -12.86
CA ASP A 83 -6.01 -26.48 -13.77
C ASP A 83 -5.67 -25.16 -13.04
N PRO A 84 -4.64 -24.40 -13.47
CA PRO A 84 -4.27 -23.12 -12.85
C PRO A 84 -5.40 -22.08 -12.86
N LEU A 85 -6.38 -22.24 -13.75
CA LEU A 85 -7.49 -21.33 -14.01
C LEU A 85 -8.85 -21.95 -13.63
N ALA A 86 -8.85 -23.05 -12.85
CA ALA A 86 -10.07 -23.62 -12.31
C ALA A 86 -10.89 -22.57 -11.54
N PHE A 87 -12.20 -22.53 -11.77
CA PHE A 87 -13.13 -21.72 -10.96
C PHE A 87 -13.64 -22.46 -9.73
N GLN A 88 -13.55 -23.79 -9.72
CA GLN A 88 -13.86 -24.64 -8.60
C GLN A 88 -12.88 -25.80 -8.52
N THR A 89 -12.53 -26.21 -7.30
CA THR A 89 -11.65 -27.35 -7.02
C THR A 89 -12.24 -28.20 -5.91
N GLU A 90 -11.72 -29.42 -5.76
CA GLU A 90 -11.95 -30.20 -4.55
C GLU A 90 -11.36 -29.52 -3.31
N VAL A 91 -11.83 -29.95 -2.14
CA VAL A 91 -11.27 -29.53 -0.85
C VAL A 91 -9.95 -30.26 -0.62
N TYR A 92 -8.89 -29.49 -0.33
CA TYR A 92 -7.56 -30.03 0.02
C TYR A 92 -7.67 -31.05 1.18
N PRO A 93 -7.00 -32.22 1.13
CA PRO A 93 -5.84 -32.56 0.28
C PRO A 93 -6.15 -33.05 -1.14
N SER A 94 -7.43 -33.20 -1.51
CA SER A 94 -7.78 -33.47 -2.90
C SER A 94 -7.57 -32.24 -3.76
N THR A 95 -7.05 -32.40 -4.98
CA THR A 95 -6.66 -31.27 -5.84
C THR A 95 -7.24 -31.32 -7.26
N ALA A 96 -8.27 -32.13 -7.55
CA ALA A 96 -8.89 -32.05 -8.88
C ALA A 96 -9.61 -30.71 -9.07
N ALA A 97 -9.57 -30.21 -10.30
CA ALA A 97 -10.42 -29.11 -10.72
C ALA A 97 -11.82 -29.66 -11.04
N MET A 98 -12.84 -28.82 -10.89
CA MET A 98 -14.21 -29.15 -11.23
C MET A 98 -14.68 -28.24 -12.36
N VAL A 99 -15.26 -28.84 -13.40
CA VAL A 99 -15.87 -28.06 -14.48
C VAL A 99 -17.01 -27.24 -13.89
N SER A 100 -16.98 -25.93 -14.13
CA SER A 100 -17.95 -24.98 -13.62
C SER A 100 -18.22 -23.89 -14.66
N ASP A 101 -19.39 -23.29 -14.59
CA ASP A 101 -19.69 -22.12 -15.40
C ASP A 101 -18.95 -20.90 -14.86
N ARG A 102 -18.47 -20.04 -15.78
CA ARG A 102 -17.69 -18.84 -15.45
C ARG A 102 -18.43 -17.89 -14.50
N THR A 103 -19.74 -17.80 -14.67
CA THR A 103 -20.61 -17.03 -13.79
C THR A 103 -21.46 -18.06 -13.06
N PRO A 104 -21.23 -18.27 -11.76
CA PRO A 104 -22.23 -18.89 -10.89
C PRO A 104 -23.57 -18.22 -11.20
N GLY A 105 -24.68 -18.97 -11.18
CA GLY A 105 -26.01 -18.47 -11.56
C GLY A 105 -26.60 -17.39 -10.62
N TYR A 106 -25.74 -16.62 -9.95
CA TYR A 106 -26.06 -15.58 -9.00
C TYR A 106 -26.48 -14.28 -9.71
N ALA A 107 -27.63 -13.74 -9.29
CA ALA A 107 -28.16 -12.49 -9.80
C ALA A 107 -27.83 -11.34 -8.84
N TRP A 108 -26.79 -10.57 -9.17
CA TRP A 108 -26.32 -9.42 -8.41
C TRP A 108 -27.36 -8.28 -8.36
N THR A 109 -27.41 -7.58 -7.22
CA THR A 109 -28.29 -6.42 -7.00
C THR A 109 -27.55 -5.12 -6.65
N ASP A 110 -26.22 -5.10 -6.79
CA ASP A 110 -25.29 -4.04 -6.39
C ASP A 110 -24.89 -3.08 -7.52
N SER A 111 -25.63 -3.04 -8.63
CA SER A 111 -25.29 -2.20 -9.81
C SER A 111 -25.04 -0.71 -9.48
N SER A 112 -25.75 -0.15 -8.49
CA SER A 112 -25.57 1.23 -8.02
C SER A 112 -24.27 1.45 -7.25
N TRP A 113 -23.70 0.40 -6.66
CA TRP A 113 -22.38 0.41 -6.04
C TRP A 113 -21.29 0.30 -7.11
N MET A 114 -21.42 -0.67 -8.01
CA MET A 114 -20.43 -0.96 -9.04
C MET A 114 -20.21 0.17 -10.07
N THR A 115 -21.22 1.04 -10.26
CA THR A 115 -21.16 2.18 -11.19
C THR A 115 -20.59 3.47 -10.58
N ARG A 116 -20.22 3.47 -9.29
CA ARG A 116 -19.63 4.66 -8.64
C ARG A 116 -18.24 4.94 -9.22
N GLN A 117 -17.97 6.20 -9.56
CA GLN A 117 -16.65 6.65 -10.03
C GLN A 117 -15.58 6.50 -8.95
N THR A 118 -15.94 6.76 -7.70
CA THR A 118 -15.19 6.40 -6.52
C THR A 118 -15.99 5.36 -5.77
N PRO A 119 -15.64 4.05 -5.84
CA PRO A 119 -16.13 3.09 -4.86
C PRO A 119 -15.87 3.74 -3.51
N GLY A 120 -16.86 3.82 -2.62
CA GLY A 120 -17.01 4.80 -1.54
C GLY A 120 -16.00 4.72 -0.38
N TRP A 121 -14.71 4.80 -0.69
CA TRP A 121 -13.60 4.77 0.25
C TRP A 121 -13.18 6.21 0.56
N GLU A 122 -13.80 6.82 1.57
CA GLU A 122 -13.23 8.02 2.19
C GLU A 122 -12.21 7.55 3.23
N LEU A 123 -10.92 7.78 2.94
CA LEU A 123 -9.84 7.47 3.89
C LEU A 123 -9.83 8.49 5.03
N PRO A 124 -9.41 8.08 6.24
CA PRO A 124 -8.92 6.75 6.64
C PRO A 124 -10.05 5.72 6.79
N VAL A 125 -9.80 4.47 6.35
CA VAL A 125 -10.75 3.36 6.55
C VAL A 125 -10.33 2.48 7.73
N THR A 126 -11.32 1.97 8.46
CA THR A 126 -11.10 0.94 9.48
C THR A 126 -11.36 -0.43 8.87
N LEU A 127 -10.41 -1.35 8.99
CA LEU A 127 -10.55 -2.70 8.45
C LEU A 127 -11.12 -3.65 9.52
N HIS A 128 -12.23 -4.32 9.22
CA HIS A 128 -12.72 -5.45 9.99
C HIS A 128 -12.26 -6.75 9.33
N ARG A 129 -11.19 -7.34 9.87
CA ARG A 129 -10.60 -8.58 9.35
C ARG A 129 -11.39 -9.80 9.81
N VAL A 130 -11.75 -10.64 8.85
CA VAL A 130 -12.43 -11.91 9.04
C VAL A 130 -11.48 -13.04 8.67
N THR A 131 -11.17 -13.87 9.65
CA THR A 131 -10.42 -15.12 9.48
C THR A 131 -11.37 -16.29 9.51
N PHE A 132 -11.15 -17.27 8.64
CA PHE A 132 -12.00 -18.46 8.57
C PHE A 132 -11.37 -19.63 9.33
N GLY A 133 -12.20 -20.37 10.06
CA GLY A 133 -11.77 -21.52 10.84
C GLY A 133 -12.77 -21.87 11.95
N THR A 134 -12.33 -22.69 12.90
CA THR A 134 -13.17 -23.19 14.00
C THR A 134 -12.78 -22.62 15.37
N GLY A 135 -11.79 -21.72 15.40
CA GLY A 135 -11.31 -21.05 16.60
C GLY A 135 -12.24 -19.96 17.11
N SER A 136 -11.96 -19.47 18.32
CA SER A 136 -12.70 -18.33 18.90
C SER A 136 -12.42 -17.05 18.09
N GLY A 137 -13.48 -16.42 17.59
CA GLY A 137 -13.39 -15.20 16.77
C GLY A 137 -13.22 -15.45 15.27
N GLU A 138 -13.15 -16.71 14.84
CA GLU A 138 -13.14 -17.11 13.44
C GLU A 138 -14.56 -17.38 12.93
N VAL A 139 -14.76 -17.23 11.62
CA VAL A 139 -16.02 -17.57 10.94
C VAL A 139 -15.89 -18.94 10.30
N ALA A 140 -16.86 -19.82 10.55
CA ALA A 140 -16.82 -21.20 10.07
C ALA A 140 -16.81 -21.32 8.53
N GLY A 141 -17.50 -20.41 7.83
CA GLY A 141 -17.59 -20.42 6.38
C GLY A 141 -18.41 -19.27 5.80
N TYR A 142 -18.56 -19.27 4.48
CA TYR A 142 -19.34 -18.29 3.72
C TYR A 142 -20.81 -18.18 4.16
N PRO A 143 -21.53 -19.27 4.49
CA PRO A 143 -22.93 -19.15 4.95
C PRO A 143 -23.09 -18.27 6.19
N GLN A 144 -22.09 -18.26 7.08
CA GLN A 144 -22.14 -17.52 8.35
C GLN A 144 -21.74 -16.06 8.21
N LEU A 145 -21.10 -15.64 7.11
CA LEU A 145 -20.61 -14.26 6.95
C LEU A 145 -21.75 -13.23 7.09
N LYS A 146 -22.88 -13.48 6.43
CA LYS A 146 -24.02 -12.56 6.45
C LYS A 146 -24.70 -12.48 7.82
N GLU A 147 -24.73 -13.58 8.57
CA GLU A 147 -25.41 -13.64 9.87
C GLU A 147 -24.53 -13.18 11.02
N GLN A 148 -23.21 -13.40 10.93
CA GLN A 148 -22.26 -13.13 12.01
C GLN A 148 -21.47 -11.86 11.80
N VAL A 149 -21.00 -11.58 10.57
CA VAL A 149 -20.10 -10.46 10.29
C VAL A 149 -20.88 -9.20 9.97
N LEU A 150 -21.79 -9.26 8.97
CA LEU A 150 -22.49 -8.07 8.48
C LEU A 150 -23.16 -7.26 9.61
N PRO A 151 -23.88 -7.85 10.58
CA PRO A 151 -24.50 -7.08 11.67
C PRO A 151 -23.51 -6.29 12.54
N GLN A 152 -22.26 -6.74 12.65
CA GLN A 152 -21.21 -6.05 13.42
C GLN A 152 -20.66 -4.81 12.70
N LEU A 153 -20.90 -4.71 11.39
CA LEU A 153 -20.44 -3.61 10.54
C LEU A 153 -21.50 -2.51 10.41
N LEU A 154 -22.78 -2.88 10.49
CA LEU A 154 -23.89 -1.94 10.33
C LEU A 154 -23.82 -0.81 11.35
N GLY A 155 -23.99 0.43 10.87
CA GLY A 155 -23.97 1.64 11.70
C GLY A 155 -22.58 2.20 12.01
N ARG A 156 -21.50 1.54 11.55
CA ARG A 156 -20.13 2.06 11.68
C ARG A 156 -19.73 2.81 10.40
N THR A 157 -19.33 4.06 10.55
CA THR A 157 -18.86 4.89 9.43
C THR A 157 -17.42 4.49 9.05
N GLY A 158 -17.12 4.39 7.74
CA GLY A 158 -15.76 4.16 7.24
C GLY A 158 -15.19 2.75 7.44
N VAL A 159 -16.00 1.77 7.85
CA VAL A 159 -15.55 0.38 8.02
C VAL A 159 -15.66 -0.40 6.73
N GLN A 160 -14.60 -1.15 6.40
CA GLN A 160 -14.54 -2.09 5.27
C GLN A 160 -14.26 -3.50 5.80
N VAL A 161 -14.71 -4.53 5.09
CA VAL A 161 -14.47 -5.92 5.49
C VAL A 161 -13.32 -6.53 4.71
N GLU A 162 -12.39 -7.16 5.41
CA GLU A 162 -11.29 -7.92 4.82
C GLU A 162 -11.50 -9.41 5.05
N LEU A 163 -11.51 -10.19 3.95
CA LEU A 163 -11.63 -11.64 3.99
C LEU A 163 -10.24 -12.28 3.82
N SER A 164 -9.80 -13.03 4.84
CA SER A 164 -8.52 -13.75 4.80
C SER A 164 -8.74 -15.21 4.36
N PHE A 165 -8.67 -15.47 3.04
CA PHE A 165 -8.92 -16.81 2.47
C PHE A 165 -7.79 -17.82 2.67
N TRP A 166 -6.59 -17.35 2.99
CA TRP A 166 -5.39 -18.17 3.01
C TRP A 166 -4.86 -18.30 4.44
N ALA A 167 -5.04 -19.48 5.04
CA ALA A 167 -4.34 -19.81 6.27
C ALA A 167 -2.87 -20.16 5.98
N LEU A 168 -1.98 -19.95 6.96
CA LEU A 168 -0.56 -20.27 6.83
C LEU A 168 -0.39 -21.79 6.60
N GLY A 169 0.15 -22.16 5.43
CA GLY A 169 0.35 -23.58 5.05
C GLY A 169 -0.80 -24.21 4.26
N GLU A 170 -1.89 -23.49 3.99
CA GLU A 170 -2.84 -23.93 2.96
C GLU A 170 -2.27 -23.62 1.58
N THR A 171 -1.90 -24.67 0.85
CA THR A 171 -1.45 -24.52 -0.51
C THR A 171 -2.64 -24.44 -1.45
N VAL A 172 -2.77 -23.27 -2.08
CA VAL A 172 -3.85 -22.95 -3.00
C VAL A 172 -3.71 -23.80 -4.27
N ALA A 173 -4.60 -24.75 -4.48
CA ALA A 173 -4.67 -25.53 -5.72
C ALA A 173 -5.20 -24.68 -6.90
N GLY A 174 -5.94 -23.60 -6.64
CA GLY A 174 -6.50 -22.71 -7.67
C GLY A 174 -6.66 -21.26 -7.21
N TYR A 175 -5.96 -20.33 -7.85
CA TYR A 175 -6.03 -18.90 -7.53
C TYR A 175 -7.33 -18.23 -8.02
N PHE A 176 -8.03 -18.87 -8.96
CA PHE A 176 -9.32 -18.42 -9.52
C PHE A 176 -10.52 -19.08 -8.84
N THR A 177 -10.33 -19.67 -7.66
CA THR A 177 -11.35 -20.42 -6.93
C THR A 177 -11.50 -19.86 -5.52
N PRO A 178 -12.71 -19.48 -5.05
CA PRO A 178 -12.97 -19.29 -3.62
C PRO A 178 -12.67 -20.58 -2.88
N ASN A 179 -12.00 -20.51 -1.73
CA ASN A 179 -11.56 -21.67 -0.98
C ASN A 179 -12.76 -22.60 -0.68
N PRO A 180 -12.84 -23.80 -1.31
CA PRO A 180 -14.03 -24.65 -1.26
C PRO A 180 -14.28 -25.24 0.14
N ARG A 181 -13.31 -25.12 1.06
CA ARG A 181 -13.48 -25.50 2.46
C ARG A 181 -14.58 -24.69 3.17
N TYR A 182 -14.78 -23.44 2.76
CA TYR A 182 -15.63 -22.50 3.49
C TYR A 182 -17.05 -22.40 2.94
N GLY A 183 -17.34 -22.97 1.77
CA GLY A 183 -18.70 -22.97 1.22
C GLY A 183 -18.70 -22.88 -0.30
N GLN A 184 -19.89 -22.59 -0.85
CA GLN A 184 -20.10 -22.43 -2.28
C GLN A 184 -19.79 -21.01 -2.74
N PRO A 185 -19.33 -20.81 -3.99
CA PRO A 185 -19.10 -19.48 -4.57
C PRO A 185 -20.28 -18.51 -4.43
N GLU A 186 -21.51 -18.98 -4.60
CA GLU A 186 -22.73 -18.17 -4.53
C GLU A 186 -22.98 -17.60 -3.14
N GLU A 187 -22.52 -18.29 -2.09
CA GLU A 187 -22.65 -17.83 -0.70
C GLU A 187 -21.71 -16.66 -0.42
N LEU A 188 -20.49 -16.70 -0.98
CA LEU A 188 -19.57 -15.58 -0.95
C LEU A 188 -20.13 -14.40 -1.75
N MET A 189 -20.69 -14.64 -2.94
CA MET A 189 -21.34 -13.60 -3.74
C MET A 189 -22.49 -12.93 -2.98
N ALA A 190 -23.32 -13.73 -2.30
CA ALA A 190 -24.43 -13.23 -1.51
C ALA A 190 -24.00 -12.35 -0.33
N PHE A 191 -22.84 -12.63 0.28
CA PHE A 191 -22.27 -11.78 1.31
C PHE A 191 -21.77 -10.45 0.73
N ILE A 192 -21.02 -10.50 -0.38
CA ILE A 192 -20.47 -9.30 -1.04
C ILE A 192 -21.60 -8.38 -1.51
N ASP A 193 -22.65 -8.92 -2.14
CA ASP A 193 -23.82 -8.14 -2.58
C ASP A 193 -24.49 -7.45 -1.37
N ALA A 194 -24.66 -8.18 -0.25
CA ALA A 194 -25.24 -7.61 0.96
C ALA A 194 -24.36 -6.49 1.56
N CYS A 195 -23.04 -6.62 1.55
CA CYS A 195 -22.12 -5.55 1.96
C CYS A 195 -22.30 -4.30 1.10
N HIS A 196 -22.35 -4.45 -0.23
CA HIS A 196 -22.51 -3.33 -1.16
C HIS A 196 -23.83 -2.58 -0.97
N GLN A 197 -24.94 -3.30 -0.70
CA GLN A 197 -26.24 -2.70 -0.38
C GLN A 197 -26.19 -1.81 0.87
N HIS A 198 -25.25 -2.07 1.79
CA HIS A 198 -25.03 -1.29 3.00
C HIS A 198 -23.85 -0.31 2.89
N GLY A 199 -23.28 -0.13 1.70
CA GLY A 199 -22.18 0.80 1.47
C GLY A 199 -20.84 0.34 2.06
N ILE A 200 -20.71 -0.96 2.34
CA ILE A 200 -19.50 -1.59 2.87
C ILE A 200 -18.79 -2.26 1.69
N GLY A 201 -17.53 -1.88 1.46
CA GLY A 201 -16.68 -2.53 0.48
C GLY A 201 -16.01 -3.79 1.01
N VAL A 202 -15.75 -4.73 0.11
CA VAL A 202 -15.11 -6.02 0.40
C VAL A 202 -13.70 -6.07 -0.14
N ILE A 203 -12.78 -6.47 0.74
CA ILE A 203 -11.36 -6.58 0.50
C ILE A 203 -10.99 -8.04 0.57
N LEU A 204 -10.26 -8.51 -0.43
CA LEU A 204 -9.74 -9.86 -0.43
C LEU A 204 -8.25 -9.83 -0.04
N ASP A 205 -7.87 -10.60 0.97
CA ASP A 205 -6.47 -10.97 1.15
C ASP A 205 -6.00 -11.81 -0.04
N TRP A 206 -5.22 -11.18 -0.92
CA TRP A 206 -4.91 -11.70 -2.23
C TRP A 206 -3.68 -12.62 -2.18
N ILE A 207 -2.95 -12.71 -3.28
CA ILE A 207 -1.83 -13.63 -3.43
C ILE A 207 -0.62 -13.12 -2.63
N PRO A 208 0.00 -13.97 -1.78
CA PRO A 208 1.22 -13.61 -1.06
C PRO A 208 2.42 -13.34 -1.98
N ALA A 209 3.39 -12.57 -1.47
CA ALA A 209 4.71 -12.42 -2.08
C ALA A 209 5.42 -13.78 -2.21
N HIS A 210 5.33 -14.56 -1.13
CA HIS A 210 6.04 -15.80 -0.94
C HIS A 210 5.07 -16.90 -0.53
N ILE A 211 5.23 -18.08 -1.13
CA ILE A 211 4.39 -19.25 -0.89
C ILE A 211 5.28 -20.45 -0.54
N PRO A 212 4.81 -21.35 0.34
CA PRO A 212 5.56 -22.56 0.65
C PRO A 212 5.71 -23.42 -0.60
N ARG A 213 6.89 -24.04 -0.76
CA ARG A 213 7.13 -24.96 -1.87
C ARG A 213 6.25 -26.21 -1.81
N GLU A 214 5.89 -26.65 -0.61
CA GLU A 214 5.11 -27.87 -0.39
C GLU A 214 3.64 -27.68 -0.76
N GLY A 215 3.09 -28.64 -1.52
CA GLY A 215 1.69 -28.62 -1.98
C GLY A 215 1.42 -27.65 -3.13
N GLN A 216 2.43 -26.97 -3.68
CA GLN A 216 2.23 -25.94 -4.71
C GLN A 216 2.08 -26.58 -6.09
N GLU A 217 0.83 -26.72 -6.56
CA GLU A 217 0.50 -27.34 -7.85
C GLU A 217 1.10 -26.58 -9.05
N LEU A 218 1.40 -25.28 -8.93
CA LEU A 218 2.05 -24.50 -9.99
C LEU A 218 3.56 -24.74 -10.12
N THR A 219 4.22 -25.35 -9.12
CA THR A 219 5.67 -25.58 -9.21
C THR A 219 6.00 -26.71 -10.18
N TRP A 220 7.08 -26.56 -10.93
CA TRP A 220 7.52 -27.54 -11.93
C TRP A 220 6.41 -27.95 -12.91
N PHE A 221 5.61 -26.97 -13.34
CA PHE A 221 4.29 -27.19 -13.94
C PHE A 221 4.31 -28.11 -15.17
N ASP A 222 5.18 -27.82 -16.15
CA ASP A 222 5.29 -28.56 -17.42
C ASP A 222 6.61 -29.31 -17.56
N GLY A 223 7.26 -29.61 -16.42
CA GLY A 223 8.63 -30.10 -16.38
C GLY A 223 9.68 -29.00 -16.33
N SER A 224 9.26 -27.75 -16.10
CA SER A 224 10.14 -26.61 -15.85
C SER A 224 9.53 -25.66 -14.81
N ARG A 225 10.35 -24.76 -14.24
CA ARG A 225 9.87 -23.70 -13.34
C ARG A 225 9.35 -22.51 -14.16
N LEU A 226 8.09 -22.61 -14.57
CA LEU A 226 7.38 -21.55 -15.28
C LEU A 226 6.91 -20.45 -14.34
N TYR A 227 6.09 -20.82 -13.36
CA TYR A 227 5.35 -19.88 -12.53
C TYR A 227 6.16 -19.28 -11.40
N ASP A 228 7.24 -19.94 -10.99
CA ASP A 228 7.91 -19.65 -9.72
C ASP A 228 9.45 -19.59 -9.83
N VAL A 229 10.05 -18.90 -8.87
CA VAL A 229 11.49 -18.82 -8.61
C VAL A 229 11.76 -18.95 -7.11
N ASP A 230 12.99 -19.30 -6.74
CA ASP A 230 13.37 -19.35 -5.34
C ASP A 230 13.51 -17.95 -4.77
N VAL A 231 13.05 -17.78 -3.53
CA VAL A 231 13.27 -16.54 -2.79
C VAL A 231 14.72 -16.51 -2.30
N PRO A 232 15.55 -15.52 -2.70
CA PRO A 232 16.93 -15.43 -2.23
C PRO A 232 17.00 -15.39 -0.71
N GLY A 233 17.87 -16.23 -0.12
CA GLY A 233 18.08 -16.28 1.32
C GLY A 233 16.96 -16.96 2.14
N GLN A 234 15.90 -17.49 1.50
CA GLN A 234 14.80 -18.17 2.18
C GLN A 234 14.55 -19.58 1.59
N PRO A 235 15.30 -20.60 2.02
CA PRO A 235 15.13 -21.96 1.52
C PRO A 235 13.71 -22.50 1.73
N GLY A 236 13.13 -23.11 0.69
CA GLY A 236 11.78 -23.69 0.75
C GLY A 236 10.64 -22.72 0.47
N MET A 237 10.93 -21.42 0.29
CA MET A 237 9.96 -20.42 -0.14
C MET A 237 10.10 -20.12 -1.62
N LEU A 238 8.94 -19.99 -2.28
CA LEU A 238 8.83 -19.65 -3.69
C LEU A 238 8.20 -18.26 -3.85
N ALA A 239 8.62 -17.54 -4.87
CA ALA A 239 7.93 -16.35 -5.37
C ALA A 239 7.49 -16.59 -6.81
N PHE A 240 6.45 -15.88 -7.27
CA PHE A 240 6.09 -15.92 -8.70
C PHE A 240 7.24 -15.40 -9.58
N ASN A 241 7.48 -16.03 -10.73
CA ASN A 241 8.47 -15.60 -11.70
C ASN A 241 7.97 -14.40 -12.51
N LEU A 242 8.20 -13.19 -11.99
CA LEU A 242 7.67 -11.97 -12.56
C LEU A 242 8.44 -11.45 -13.77
N GLU A 243 9.58 -12.06 -14.11
CA GLU A 243 10.29 -11.76 -15.35
C GLU A 243 9.49 -12.25 -16.57
N ARG A 244 8.66 -13.29 -16.39
CA ARG A 244 7.84 -13.88 -17.46
C ARG A 244 6.54 -13.10 -17.69
N PRO A 245 6.27 -12.63 -18.92
CA PRO A 245 5.06 -11.88 -19.23
C PRO A 245 3.78 -12.70 -19.02
N GLU A 246 3.80 -14.01 -19.26
CA GLU A 246 2.64 -14.89 -19.11
C GLU A 246 2.24 -15.04 -17.64
N VAL A 247 3.22 -15.14 -16.74
CA VAL A 247 2.98 -15.20 -15.28
C VAL A 247 2.38 -13.88 -14.80
N ARG A 248 2.93 -12.73 -15.24
CA ARG A 248 2.34 -11.41 -14.97
C ARG A 248 0.89 -11.32 -15.47
N ASN A 249 0.61 -11.86 -16.65
CA ASN A 249 -0.73 -11.88 -17.24
C ASN A 249 -1.70 -12.75 -16.42
N VAL A 250 -1.29 -13.93 -15.94
CA VAL A 250 -2.12 -14.77 -15.06
C VAL A 250 -2.53 -14.02 -13.79
N LEU A 251 -1.58 -13.35 -13.14
CA LEU A 251 -1.84 -12.60 -11.92
C LEU A 251 -2.73 -11.38 -12.18
N THR A 252 -2.50 -10.64 -13.27
CA THR A 252 -3.35 -9.52 -13.70
C THR A 252 -4.77 -9.98 -14.01
N ALA A 253 -4.90 -11.10 -14.73
CA ALA A 253 -6.18 -11.71 -15.03
C ALA A 253 -6.89 -12.21 -13.76
N ASN A 254 -6.15 -12.69 -12.77
CA ASN A 254 -6.69 -13.09 -11.48
C ASN A 254 -7.27 -11.90 -10.70
N ALA A 255 -6.56 -10.76 -10.68
CA ALA A 255 -7.07 -9.55 -10.05
C ALA A 255 -8.38 -9.09 -10.70
N ARG A 256 -8.43 -9.08 -12.04
CA ARG A 256 -9.67 -8.78 -12.79
C ARG A 256 -10.77 -9.79 -12.54
N PHE A 257 -10.44 -11.07 -12.37
CA PHE A 257 -11.44 -12.11 -12.07
C PHE A 257 -12.16 -11.82 -10.75
N TRP A 258 -11.43 -11.51 -9.68
CA TRP A 258 -12.05 -11.16 -8.40
C TRP A 258 -12.92 -9.90 -8.48
N ARG A 259 -12.49 -8.90 -9.27
CA ARG A 259 -13.29 -7.69 -9.51
C ARG A 259 -14.55 -7.95 -10.34
N GLN A 260 -14.44 -8.71 -11.43
CA GLN A 260 -15.51 -8.85 -12.41
C GLN A 260 -16.50 -9.98 -12.10
N VAL A 261 -16.06 -11.05 -11.44
CA VAL A 261 -16.88 -12.22 -11.15
C VAL A 261 -17.46 -12.16 -9.74
N TYR A 262 -16.67 -11.72 -8.76
CA TYR A 262 -17.06 -11.65 -7.35
C TYR A 262 -17.29 -10.22 -6.84
N HIS A 263 -17.14 -9.20 -7.69
CA HIS A 263 -17.36 -7.78 -7.35
C HIS A 263 -16.48 -7.25 -6.20
N VAL A 264 -15.34 -7.89 -5.90
CA VAL A 264 -14.39 -7.43 -4.88
C VAL A 264 -13.93 -5.99 -5.18
N ASP A 265 -13.83 -5.14 -4.15
CA ASP A 265 -13.50 -3.72 -4.31
C ASP A 265 -12.01 -3.43 -4.19
N ALA A 266 -11.29 -4.25 -3.41
CA ALA A 266 -9.85 -4.13 -3.29
C ALA A 266 -9.15 -5.47 -3.02
N LEU A 267 -7.89 -5.54 -3.44
CA LEU A 267 -7.01 -6.66 -3.16
C LEU A 267 -5.92 -6.24 -2.19
N ARG A 268 -5.69 -7.07 -1.17
CA ARG A 268 -4.59 -6.88 -0.23
C ARG A 268 -3.37 -7.67 -0.65
N THR A 269 -2.23 -7.01 -0.84
CA THR A 269 -1.02 -7.65 -1.39
C THR A 269 0.27 -6.95 -0.98
N ASP A 270 1.45 -7.52 -1.21
CA ASP A 270 2.70 -6.84 -0.88
C ASP A 270 3.16 -5.85 -1.97
N VAL A 271 4.00 -4.88 -1.58
CA VAL A 271 4.47 -3.81 -2.47
C VAL A 271 5.26 -4.34 -3.68
N ARG A 272 6.06 -5.40 -3.50
CA ARG A 272 6.93 -5.96 -4.55
C ARG A 272 6.08 -6.61 -5.61
N THR A 273 5.10 -7.39 -5.16
CA THR A 273 4.01 -7.95 -5.96
C THR A 273 3.30 -6.87 -6.73
N LEU A 274 2.86 -5.79 -6.09
CA LEU A 274 2.16 -4.72 -6.78
C LEU A 274 3.01 -4.04 -7.86
N VAL A 275 4.24 -3.62 -7.53
CA VAL A 275 5.18 -2.92 -8.42
C VAL A 275 5.55 -3.77 -9.62
N ALA A 276 5.92 -5.03 -9.39
CA ALA A 276 6.41 -5.90 -10.45
C ALA A 276 5.29 -6.51 -11.32
N ARG A 277 4.01 -6.45 -10.90
CA ARG A 277 2.92 -7.21 -11.54
C ARG A 277 1.85 -6.38 -12.25
N LEU A 278 1.53 -5.17 -11.80
CA LEU A 278 0.25 -4.50 -12.14
C LEU A 278 0.39 -3.11 -12.77
N GLY A 279 1.52 -2.80 -13.40
CA GLY A 279 1.82 -1.48 -14.01
C GLY A 279 0.59 -0.68 -14.48
N GLN A 280 0.48 0.56 -13.98
CA GLN A 280 -0.70 1.44 -14.05
C GLN A 280 -2.02 0.77 -13.61
N PRO A 281 -2.33 0.79 -12.29
CA PRO A 281 -3.55 0.21 -11.72
C PRO A 281 -4.84 0.86 -12.23
N GLU A 282 -4.76 2.03 -12.88
CA GLU A 282 -5.87 2.69 -13.58
C GLU A 282 -6.54 1.77 -14.61
N SER A 283 -5.86 0.72 -15.08
CA SER A 283 -6.36 -0.26 -16.05
C SER A 283 -7.16 -1.44 -15.47
N LEU A 284 -7.42 -1.47 -14.16
CA LEU A 284 -8.02 -2.61 -13.45
C LEU A 284 -9.46 -2.35 -12.96
N ASP A 285 -10.29 -1.70 -13.79
CA ASP A 285 -11.74 -1.56 -13.57
C ASP A 285 -12.12 -0.99 -12.18
N GLY A 286 -11.34 -0.02 -11.69
CA GLY A 286 -11.57 0.66 -10.41
C GLY A 286 -11.15 -0.15 -9.16
N LEU A 287 -10.49 -1.30 -9.33
CA LEU A 287 -9.98 -2.12 -8.25
C LEU A 287 -8.84 -1.40 -7.50
N ARG A 288 -8.97 -1.29 -6.18
CA ARG A 288 -7.91 -0.73 -5.32
C ARG A 288 -6.94 -1.81 -4.85
N PHE A 289 -5.73 -1.40 -4.51
CA PHE A 289 -4.74 -2.28 -3.89
C PHE A 289 -4.40 -1.73 -2.51
N LEU A 290 -4.52 -2.58 -1.50
CA LEU A 290 -4.09 -2.27 -0.14
C LEU A 290 -2.82 -3.07 0.14
N LEU A 291 -1.81 -2.44 0.71
CA LEU A 291 -0.58 -3.15 0.99
C LEU A 291 -0.67 -3.94 2.30
N ARG A 292 -0.12 -5.16 2.28
CA ARG A 292 -0.14 -6.04 3.44
C ARG A 292 0.64 -5.45 4.61
N ASP A 293 0.14 -5.75 5.80
CA ASP A 293 0.87 -5.56 7.06
C ASP A 293 1.86 -6.73 7.23
N ASP A 294 2.66 -7.03 6.20
CA ASP A 294 3.69 -8.05 6.34
C ASP A 294 4.71 -7.51 7.35
N ALA A 295 5.16 -8.36 8.28
CA ALA A 295 6.17 -8.01 9.26
C ALA A 295 7.34 -7.33 8.52
N PRO A 296 7.52 -6.01 8.69
CA PRO A 296 8.49 -5.33 7.88
C PRO A 296 9.84 -5.76 8.38
N LEU A 297 10.74 -5.91 7.42
CA LEU A 297 12.15 -5.89 7.74
C LEU A 297 12.40 -4.57 8.47
N LEU A 298 12.86 -4.64 9.72
CA LEU A 298 13.30 -3.46 10.45
C LEU A 298 14.38 -2.78 9.61
N THR A 299 14.02 -1.68 8.95
CA THR A 299 14.98 -0.98 8.09
C THR A 299 15.90 -0.07 8.90
N LEU A 300 15.55 0.24 10.15
CA LEU A 300 16.39 0.96 11.11
C LEU A 300 17.03 0.03 12.14
N LYS A 301 18.27 0.35 12.52
CA LYS A 301 18.94 -0.27 13.67
C LYS A 301 18.29 0.20 14.98
N PRO A 302 18.37 -0.59 16.06
CA PRO A 302 17.78 -0.23 17.35
C PRO A 302 18.20 1.15 17.90
N THR A 303 19.46 1.51 17.70
CA THR A 303 20.03 2.78 18.19
C THR A 303 19.54 4.00 17.42
N GLU A 304 19.12 3.83 16.16
CA GLU A 304 18.71 4.93 15.27
C GLU A 304 17.31 5.44 15.65
N HIS A 305 16.35 4.53 15.93
CA HIS A 305 14.99 4.94 16.27
C HIS A 305 14.83 5.49 17.70
N GLN A 306 15.58 4.97 18.68
CA GLN A 306 15.46 5.41 20.08
C GLN A 306 15.74 6.90 20.25
N ALA A 307 16.79 7.41 19.61
CA ALA A 307 17.12 8.82 19.66
C ALA A 307 16.00 9.70 19.07
N LEU A 308 15.27 9.21 18.08
CA LEU A 308 14.16 9.92 17.47
C LEU A 308 12.92 9.92 18.38
N ILE A 309 12.51 8.75 18.88
CA ILE A 309 11.35 8.58 19.78
C ILE A 309 11.54 9.36 21.09
N GLU A 310 12.74 9.33 21.64
CA GLU A 310 13.09 10.07 22.86
C GLU A 310 13.38 11.55 22.59
N GLY A 311 13.31 12.00 21.33
CA GLY A 311 13.43 13.41 20.98
C GLY A 311 14.84 13.99 21.12
N ARG A 312 15.88 13.16 20.92
CA ARG A 312 17.29 13.55 20.99
C ARG A 312 17.98 13.57 19.63
N HIS A 313 17.31 13.18 18.55
CA HIS A 313 17.88 13.17 17.21
C HIS A 313 18.05 14.58 16.67
N THR A 314 19.24 14.91 16.17
CA THR A 314 19.58 16.27 15.70
C THR A 314 19.26 16.51 14.24
N ASN A 315 19.13 15.45 13.42
CA ASN A 315 18.80 15.57 12.00
C ASN A 315 17.66 14.61 11.60
N PRO A 316 16.39 14.95 11.88
CA PRO A 316 15.27 14.04 11.65
C PRO A 316 15.12 13.58 10.19
N HIS A 317 15.56 14.37 9.20
CA HIS A 317 15.51 14.00 7.78
C HIS A 317 16.41 12.81 7.41
N ASP A 318 17.37 12.41 8.27
CA ASP A 318 18.17 11.19 8.03
C ASP A 318 17.37 9.90 8.27
N ILE A 319 16.18 10.02 8.86
CA ILE A 319 15.33 8.88 9.25
C ILE A 319 13.90 9.06 8.74
N LEU A 320 13.29 10.24 8.96
CA LEU A 320 11.91 10.57 8.62
C LEU A 320 11.77 11.05 7.18
N GLY A 321 10.63 10.74 6.56
CA GLY A 321 10.39 10.97 5.14
C GLY A 321 10.85 9.81 4.26
N PRO A 322 10.90 10.02 2.93
CA PRO A 322 11.24 8.98 1.96
C PRO A 322 12.75 8.71 1.90
N HIS A 323 13.12 7.43 1.89
CA HIS A 323 14.51 6.96 1.80
C HIS A 323 14.61 5.77 0.82
N PRO A 324 15.75 5.59 0.13
CA PRO A 324 15.95 4.45 -0.74
C PRO A 324 16.01 3.14 0.08
N LEU A 325 15.38 2.07 -0.43
CA LEU A 325 15.39 0.75 0.23
C LEU A 325 16.54 -0.16 -0.25
N GLY A 326 17.36 0.30 -1.20
CA GLY A 326 18.42 -0.50 -1.83
C GLY A 326 17.92 -1.42 -2.96
N GLU A 327 16.62 -1.37 -3.25
CA GLU A 327 16.00 -2.00 -4.42
C GLU A 327 15.41 -0.93 -5.32
N ALA A 328 15.72 -1.01 -6.62
CA ALA A 328 15.25 -0.02 -7.60
C ALA A 328 13.72 0.04 -7.67
N GLY A 329 13.17 1.24 -7.70
CA GLY A 329 11.73 1.51 -7.74
C GLY A 329 11.02 1.40 -6.39
N LEU A 330 11.74 1.13 -5.30
CA LEU A 330 11.19 1.02 -3.94
C LEU A 330 11.85 2.00 -2.98
N SER A 331 11.00 2.71 -2.24
CA SER A 331 11.39 3.57 -1.13
C SER A 331 10.76 3.11 0.17
N VAL A 332 11.37 3.46 1.28
CA VAL A 332 10.76 3.38 2.61
C VAL A 332 10.39 4.78 3.06
N VAL A 333 9.17 4.95 3.56
CA VAL A 333 8.70 6.21 4.15
C VAL A 333 8.46 6.00 5.63
N ARG A 334 9.01 6.90 6.45
CA ARG A 334 8.90 6.85 7.91
C ARG A 334 8.30 8.12 8.45
N ALA A 335 7.38 7.99 9.40
CA ALA A 335 6.70 9.11 10.03
C ALA A 335 6.62 8.90 11.55
N LEU A 336 6.94 9.95 12.32
CA LEU A 336 6.77 9.98 13.78
C LEU A 336 5.45 10.66 14.13
N LEU A 337 4.46 9.86 14.50
CA LEU A 337 3.08 10.23 14.77
C LEU A 337 2.63 9.66 16.14
N PRO A 338 3.02 10.26 17.28
CA PRO A 338 2.83 9.69 18.61
C PRO A 338 1.39 9.27 18.96
N ASP A 339 0.40 10.00 18.44
CA ASP A 339 -1.02 9.85 18.80
C ASP A 339 -1.88 9.36 17.61
N ALA A 340 -1.24 8.93 16.52
CA ALA A 340 -1.94 8.48 15.32
C ALA A 340 -2.38 7.03 15.45
N GLU A 341 -3.63 6.79 15.09
CA GLU A 341 -4.21 5.48 14.86
C GLU A 341 -4.34 5.22 13.36
N SER A 342 -3.87 4.05 12.93
CA SER A 342 -3.97 3.56 11.54
C SER A 342 -3.56 4.61 10.48
N PRO A 343 -2.34 5.15 10.51
CA PRO A 343 -1.90 6.12 9.51
C PRO A 343 -1.75 5.49 8.11
N TRP A 344 -2.09 6.25 7.07
CA TRP A 344 -2.01 5.88 5.66
C TRP A 344 -1.26 6.96 4.88
N LEU A 345 -0.36 6.54 3.99
CA LEU A 345 0.28 7.41 3.01
C LEU A 345 -0.54 7.39 1.72
N LEU A 346 -0.88 8.58 1.27
CA LEU A 346 -1.66 8.85 0.06
C LEU A 346 -0.72 9.40 -0.99
N ASN A 347 -0.34 8.58 -1.97
CA ASN A 347 0.48 9.03 -3.09
C ASN A 347 -0.36 9.92 -4.01
N GLU A 348 0.03 11.19 -4.18
CA GLU A 348 -0.71 12.16 -4.98
C GLU A 348 -0.66 11.85 -6.48
N ARG A 349 0.38 11.13 -6.93
CA ARG A 349 0.48 10.64 -8.32
C ARG A 349 -0.32 9.35 -8.54
N GLN A 350 -0.63 8.60 -7.48
CA GLN A 350 -1.34 7.32 -7.52
C GLN A 350 -2.37 7.22 -6.37
N PRO A 351 -3.44 8.04 -6.38
CA PRO A 351 -4.37 8.15 -5.25
C PRO A 351 -5.22 6.91 -5.01
N HIS A 352 -5.26 5.98 -5.97
CA HIS A 352 -5.93 4.69 -5.86
C HIS A 352 -5.10 3.65 -5.09
N LEU A 353 -3.86 3.97 -4.75
CA LEU A 353 -2.92 3.10 -4.06
C LEU A 353 -2.52 3.70 -2.69
N PRO A 354 -3.32 3.48 -1.64
CA PRO A 354 -2.97 3.90 -0.30
C PRO A 354 -1.98 2.91 0.34
N TYR A 355 -0.98 3.43 1.05
CA TYR A 355 0.04 2.65 1.74
C TYR A 355 -0.21 2.72 3.24
N ALA A 356 -0.59 1.61 3.87
CA ALA A 356 -0.71 1.56 5.33
C ALA A 356 0.67 1.77 5.95
N LEU A 357 0.77 2.70 6.91
CA LEU A 357 1.95 2.88 7.74
C LEU A 357 1.83 1.97 8.95
N GLN A 358 2.77 1.04 9.06
CA GLN A 358 2.76 0.03 10.11
C GLN A 358 3.51 0.55 11.36
N PRO A 359 3.01 0.25 12.58
CA PRO A 359 3.67 0.65 13.82
C PRO A 359 4.86 -0.29 14.12
N ILE A 360 6.05 0.09 13.68
CA ILE A 360 7.23 -0.80 13.74
C ILE A 360 8.03 -0.60 15.02
N TYR A 361 7.92 0.58 15.61
CA TYR A 361 8.62 0.93 16.83
C TYR A 361 7.64 1.59 17.80
N ALA A 362 7.77 1.29 19.09
CA ALA A 362 6.96 1.93 20.13
C ALA A 362 7.15 3.46 20.13
N GLY A 363 6.13 4.21 20.56
CA GLY A 363 6.20 5.68 20.62
C GLY A 363 5.76 6.39 19.33
N GLY A 364 5.01 5.69 18.47
CA GLY A 364 4.36 6.27 17.29
C GLY A 364 5.28 6.45 16.08
N LEU A 365 6.37 5.69 15.97
CA LEU A 365 7.17 5.68 14.75
C LEU A 365 6.64 4.59 13.81
N PHE A 366 6.18 5.04 12.64
CA PHE A 366 5.59 4.19 11.63
C PHE A 366 6.44 4.12 10.36
N GLU A 367 6.29 3.03 9.63
CA GLU A 367 7.02 2.76 8.40
C GLU A 367 6.13 2.10 7.35
N THR A 368 6.37 2.43 6.08
CA THR A 368 5.78 1.71 4.94
C THR A 368 6.76 1.69 3.76
N VAL A 369 6.65 0.66 2.92
CA VAL A 369 7.42 0.57 1.67
C VAL A 369 6.54 1.00 0.50
N VAL A 370 7.05 1.93 -0.30
CA VAL A 370 6.33 2.63 -1.36
C VAL A 370 6.94 2.31 -2.73
N ALA A 371 6.06 2.17 -3.71
CA ALA A 371 6.35 1.93 -5.11
C ALA A 371 6.79 3.20 -5.87
N ALA A 372 7.84 3.86 -5.41
CA ALA A 372 8.36 5.08 -6.02
C ALA A 372 9.82 5.30 -5.61
N GLU A 373 10.55 6.08 -6.41
CA GLU A 373 11.81 6.68 -5.96
C GLU A 373 11.55 7.85 -5.01
N PRO A 374 12.45 8.14 -4.05
CA PRO A 374 12.24 9.19 -3.05
C PRO A 374 11.97 10.56 -3.67
N GLU A 375 12.73 10.95 -4.69
CA GLU A 375 12.65 12.23 -5.40
C GLU A 375 11.34 12.43 -6.17
N ASP A 376 10.68 11.33 -6.55
CA ASP A 376 9.43 11.35 -7.30
C ASP A 376 8.20 11.29 -6.39
N LEU A 377 8.39 10.93 -5.12
CA LEU A 377 7.30 10.68 -4.21
C LEU A 377 6.69 11.99 -3.70
N ARG A 378 5.44 12.24 -4.08
CA ARG A 378 4.60 13.30 -3.52
C ARG A 378 3.43 12.66 -2.80
N TYR A 379 3.28 12.96 -1.51
CA TYR A 379 2.29 12.30 -0.69
C TYR A 379 1.74 13.19 0.42
N GLN A 380 0.61 12.75 0.96
CA GLN A 380 0.05 13.22 2.23
C GLN A 380 -0.09 12.03 3.17
N ILE A 381 -0.15 12.30 4.46
CA ILE A 381 -0.45 11.29 5.48
C ILE A 381 -1.86 11.56 5.99
N SER A 382 -2.67 10.51 6.07
CA SER A 382 -4.01 10.51 6.65
C SER A 382 -4.04 9.57 7.85
N ALA A 383 -4.46 10.05 9.02
CA ALA A 383 -4.50 9.25 10.25
C ALA A 383 -5.75 9.59 11.06
N LEU A 384 -6.18 8.67 11.92
CA LEU A 384 -7.15 8.97 12.97
C LEU A 384 -6.39 9.52 14.18
N GLU A 385 -6.73 10.72 14.61
CA GLU A 385 -6.19 11.32 15.83
C GLU A 385 -7.35 11.72 16.72
N HIS A 386 -7.40 11.17 17.95
CA HIS A 386 -8.50 11.40 18.88
C HIS A 386 -9.90 11.07 18.32
N GLY A 387 -9.98 10.06 17.44
CA GLY A 387 -11.22 9.63 16.79
C GLY A 387 -11.61 10.43 15.54
N GLU A 388 -10.86 11.47 15.19
CA GLU A 388 -11.14 12.33 14.03
C GLU A 388 -10.10 12.13 12.92
N PRO A 389 -10.52 12.01 11.66
CA PRO A 389 -9.60 11.85 10.55
C PRO A 389 -8.87 13.16 10.23
N HIS A 390 -7.54 13.10 10.19
CA HIS A 390 -6.68 14.24 9.88
C HIS A 390 -5.77 13.87 8.70
N THR A 391 -5.80 14.70 7.65
CA THR A 391 -4.91 14.55 6.49
C THR A 391 -4.00 15.77 6.39
N PHE A 392 -2.69 15.54 6.33
CA PHE A 392 -1.68 16.59 6.34
C PHE A 392 -0.48 16.24 5.46
N ALA A 393 0.27 17.26 5.06
CA ALA A 393 1.53 17.09 4.34
C ALA A 393 2.67 16.81 5.34
N ASP A 394 3.54 15.87 5.02
CA ASP A 394 4.67 15.49 5.86
C ASP A 394 5.81 16.53 5.76
N PRO A 395 6.22 17.19 6.86
CA PRO A 395 7.35 18.12 6.89
C PRO A 395 8.68 17.49 6.46
N TYR A 396 8.82 16.17 6.60
CA TYR A 396 10.05 15.45 6.28
C TYR A 396 10.06 14.88 4.86
N ALA A 397 8.98 15.05 4.09
CA ALA A 397 8.88 14.55 2.71
C ALA A 397 9.92 15.17 1.76
N THR A 398 10.43 16.37 2.08
CA THR A 398 11.45 17.03 1.27
C THR A 398 12.44 17.76 2.16
N THR A 399 13.71 17.42 2.03
CA THR A 399 14.78 18.19 2.68
C THR A 399 14.92 19.55 2.02
N PHE A 400 14.82 20.62 2.80
CA PHE A 400 14.94 21.99 2.33
C PHE A 400 15.75 22.84 3.31
N SER A 401 16.38 23.89 2.79
CA SER A 401 16.90 24.97 3.61
C SER A 401 16.74 26.30 2.90
N ILE A 402 16.30 27.31 3.66
CA ILE A 402 16.32 28.70 3.22
C ILE A 402 17.72 29.33 3.35
N LEU A 403 18.64 28.69 4.09
CA LEU A 403 20.00 29.16 4.32
C LEU A 403 20.99 28.42 3.43
N SER A 404 21.71 29.18 2.60
CA SER A 404 22.88 28.66 1.89
C SER A 404 24.02 28.36 2.87
N ASP A 405 25.02 27.61 2.41
CA ASP A 405 26.24 27.40 3.20
C ASP A 405 27.00 28.71 3.43
N GLN A 406 26.92 29.66 2.49
CA GLN A 406 27.47 31.00 2.63
C GLN A 406 26.76 31.78 3.75
N ASP A 407 25.44 31.66 3.87
CA ASP A 407 24.68 32.32 4.95
C ASP A 407 25.12 31.78 6.31
N CYS A 408 25.24 30.45 6.44
CA CYS A 408 25.73 29.81 7.65
C CYS A 408 27.14 30.29 8.00
N TYR A 409 28.03 30.39 7.01
CA TYR A 409 29.40 30.85 7.18
C TYR A 409 29.47 32.31 7.64
N LEU A 410 28.76 33.21 6.94
CA LEU A 410 28.72 34.63 7.30
C LEU A 410 28.12 34.86 8.68
N PHE A 411 27.10 34.09 9.06
CA PHE A 411 26.53 34.18 10.39
C PHE A 411 27.53 33.74 11.46
N ALA A 412 28.26 32.64 11.22
CA ALA A 412 29.29 32.16 12.14
C ALA A 412 30.47 33.15 12.32
N GLU A 413 30.82 33.90 11.28
CA GLU A 413 31.80 34.99 11.36
C GLU A 413 31.27 36.29 11.99
N GLY A 414 29.95 36.41 12.18
CA GLY A 414 29.30 37.65 12.63
C GLY A 414 29.14 38.72 11.54
N ASN A 415 29.18 38.32 10.26
CA ASN A 415 29.12 39.18 9.08
C ASN A 415 27.77 39.11 8.33
N HIS A 416 26.79 38.34 8.82
CA HIS A 416 25.45 38.27 8.23
C HIS A 416 24.49 39.27 8.88
N TYR A 417 24.52 40.51 8.41
CA TYR A 417 23.73 41.62 8.99
C TYR A 417 22.24 41.61 8.61
N GLN A 418 21.83 40.71 7.72
CA GLN A 418 20.45 40.57 7.26
C GLN A 418 19.87 39.19 7.61
N ILE A 419 20.43 38.51 8.60
CA ILE A 419 20.00 37.15 8.97
C ILE A 419 18.52 37.08 9.39
N TYR A 420 17.90 38.21 9.75
CA TYR A 420 16.46 38.31 10.00
C TYR A 420 15.59 38.01 8.76
N GLU A 421 16.16 38.00 7.56
CA GLU A 421 15.48 37.56 6.34
C GLU A 421 15.43 36.02 6.19
N ASN A 422 16.21 35.29 7.01
CA ASN A 422 16.27 33.84 7.00
C ASN A 422 15.81 33.21 8.34
N PHE A 423 16.11 33.85 9.48
CA PHE A 423 15.72 33.40 10.82
C PHE A 423 14.31 33.85 11.19
N GLY A 424 13.67 33.02 12.02
CA GLY A 424 12.26 33.12 12.38
C GLY A 424 11.37 32.33 11.43
N ALA A 425 10.11 32.74 11.32
CA ALA A 425 9.11 32.12 10.47
C ALA A 425 8.96 32.88 9.15
N HIS A 426 9.32 32.25 8.02
CA HIS A 426 9.26 32.83 6.68
C HIS A 426 8.42 31.99 5.73
N PRO A 427 7.48 32.59 4.99
CA PRO A 427 6.80 31.89 3.90
C PRO A 427 7.80 31.37 2.87
N ALA A 428 7.62 30.12 2.47
CA ALA A 428 8.44 29.48 1.44
C ALA A 428 7.58 28.54 0.58
N GLU A 429 8.06 28.28 -0.64
CA GLU A 429 7.48 27.26 -1.52
C GLU A 429 8.55 26.20 -1.81
N VAL A 430 8.29 24.96 -1.40
CA VAL A 430 9.22 23.83 -1.50
C VAL A 430 8.54 22.70 -2.25
N ALA A 431 9.15 22.23 -3.34
CA ALA A 431 8.59 21.17 -4.19
C ALA A 431 7.13 21.41 -4.64
N GLY A 432 6.76 22.69 -4.86
CA GLY A 432 5.41 23.10 -5.26
C GLY A 432 4.39 23.17 -4.10
N ARG A 433 4.83 23.02 -2.84
CA ARG A 433 3.99 23.23 -1.66
C ARG A 433 4.36 24.54 -0.98
N ARG A 434 3.35 25.38 -0.75
CA ARG A 434 3.50 26.54 0.13
C ARG A 434 3.49 26.10 1.59
N GLY A 435 4.27 26.79 2.41
CA GLY A 435 4.35 26.55 3.83
C GLY A 435 5.24 27.59 4.50
N ILE A 436 5.67 27.30 5.72
CA ILE A 436 6.51 28.20 6.51
C ILE A 436 7.80 27.49 6.84
N ASN A 437 8.92 28.13 6.50
CA ASN A 437 10.23 27.75 6.98
C ASN A 437 10.49 28.42 8.33
N PHE A 438 10.85 27.62 9.32
CA PHE A 438 11.30 28.08 10.63
C PHE A 438 12.80 27.93 10.73
N ALA A 439 13.51 28.95 11.22
CA ALA A 439 14.92 28.84 11.54
C ALA A 439 15.27 29.59 12.83
N VAL A 440 16.10 28.99 13.69
CA VAL A 440 16.55 29.62 14.94
C VAL A 440 17.94 29.16 15.32
N TRP A 441 18.74 30.07 15.88
CA TRP A 441 20.06 29.74 16.38
C TRP A 441 19.99 29.28 17.84
N ALA A 442 20.40 28.03 18.07
CA ALA A 442 20.43 27.41 19.39
C ALA A 442 21.57 26.37 19.45
N PRO A 443 22.85 26.82 19.45
CA PRO A 443 24.01 25.95 19.25
C PRO A 443 24.24 24.94 20.40
N ASN A 444 23.68 25.24 21.57
CA ASN A 444 23.78 24.38 22.76
C ASN A 444 22.53 23.54 23.00
N ALA A 445 21.51 23.64 22.14
CA ALA A 445 20.34 22.77 22.22
C ALA A 445 20.71 21.34 21.82
N GLN A 446 20.02 20.37 22.43
CA GLN A 446 20.04 18.98 22.00
C GLN A 446 18.96 18.71 20.95
N ARG A 447 17.81 19.39 21.06
CA ARG A 447 16.74 19.41 20.07
C ARG A 447 16.08 20.79 20.11
N VAL A 448 15.68 21.27 18.94
CA VAL A 448 14.69 22.33 18.81
C VAL A 448 13.51 21.79 18.01
N SER A 449 12.29 22.11 18.42
CA SER A 449 11.07 21.75 17.72
C SER A 449 10.16 22.96 17.55
N VAL A 450 9.39 22.98 16.47
CA VAL A 450 8.30 23.97 16.31
C VAL A 450 7.06 23.43 17.00
N VAL A 451 6.48 24.19 17.93
CA VAL A 451 5.25 23.81 18.63
C VAL A 451 4.16 24.85 18.44
N SER A 452 2.93 24.37 18.24
CA SER A 452 1.76 25.17 17.88
C SER A 452 0.48 24.41 18.21
N ALA A 453 -0.68 25.05 18.03
CA ALA A 453 -1.98 24.40 18.14
C ALA A 453 -2.12 23.20 17.17
N PHE A 454 -1.56 23.27 15.95
CA PHE A 454 -1.69 22.19 14.95
C PHE A 454 -0.98 20.89 15.32
N ASN A 455 -0.07 20.92 16.30
CA ASN A 455 0.62 19.73 16.81
C ASN A 455 0.44 19.57 18.32
N HIS A 456 -0.64 20.14 18.87
CA HIS A 456 -0.99 20.07 20.29
C HIS A 456 0.11 20.51 21.25
N TRP A 457 0.98 21.41 20.80
CA TRP A 457 2.15 21.87 21.54
C TRP A 457 3.13 20.74 21.94
N ASP A 458 3.16 19.65 21.17
CA ASP A 458 4.06 18.50 21.40
C ASP A 458 5.34 18.63 20.56
N GLY A 459 6.46 18.92 21.23
CA GLY A 459 7.76 19.03 20.57
C GLY A 459 8.34 17.72 20.04
N ARG A 460 7.69 16.57 20.22
CA ARG A 460 8.07 15.32 19.53
C ARG A 460 7.62 15.29 18.07
N ARG A 461 6.59 16.05 17.69
CA ARG A 461 5.94 15.94 16.36
C ARG A 461 6.71 16.68 15.25
N HIS A 462 7.29 17.83 15.56
CA HIS A 462 7.97 18.69 14.58
C HIS A 462 9.40 19.09 15.01
N PRO A 463 10.29 18.12 15.33
CA PRO A 463 11.71 18.39 15.53
C PRO A 463 12.37 19.00 14.30
N MET A 464 13.21 20.00 14.53
CA MET A 464 13.96 20.71 13.50
C MET A 464 15.29 20.01 13.22
N ARG A 465 15.84 20.21 12.02
CA ARG A 465 17.17 19.77 11.65
C ARG A 465 18.23 20.75 12.13
N LEU A 466 19.24 20.27 12.84
CA LEU A 466 20.46 21.00 13.13
C LEU A 466 21.36 21.04 11.89
N ARG A 467 21.74 22.24 11.45
CA ARG A 467 22.78 22.43 10.45
C ARG A 467 24.16 22.19 11.08
N PRO A 468 24.95 21.21 10.59
CA PRO A 468 26.26 20.92 11.14
C PRO A 468 27.16 22.15 11.15
N GLY A 469 27.84 22.39 12.27
CA GLY A 469 28.83 23.47 12.42
C GLY A 469 28.28 24.87 12.66
N SER A 470 27.01 25.17 12.38
CA SER A 470 26.45 26.53 12.57
C SER A 470 25.63 26.71 13.86
N GLY A 471 25.08 25.62 14.41
CA GLY A 471 24.16 25.69 15.56
C GLY A 471 22.76 26.20 15.20
N ILE A 472 22.47 26.30 13.90
CA ILE A 472 21.20 26.76 13.35
C ILE A 472 20.28 25.55 13.20
N TRP A 473 19.05 25.68 13.69
CA TRP A 473 18.00 24.69 13.56
C TRP A 473 17.00 25.17 12.52
N GLU A 474 16.57 24.29 11.61
CA GLU A 474 15.60 24.63 10.57
C GLU A 474 14.56 23.53 10.32
N LEU A 475 13.35 23.93 9.95
CA LEU A 475 12.30 23.03 9.48
C LEU A 475 11.32 23.78 8.58
N PHE A 476 11.00 23.19 7.43
CA PHE A 476 9.89 23.64 6.60
C PHE A 476 8.63 22.84 6.93
N ILE A 477 7.53 23.54 7.23
CA ILE A 477 6.23 22.92 7.50
C ILE A 477 5.27 23.28 6.36
N PRO A 478 4.94 22.32 5.48
CA PRO A 478 4.01 22.54 4.38
C PRO A 478 2.58 22.80 4.87
N GLY A 479 1.84 23.63 4.15
CA GLY A 479 0.42 23.91 4.43
C GLY A 479 0.15 24.82 5.63
N LEU A 480 1.17 25.22 6.39
CA LEU A 480 1.00 26.17 7.48
C LEU A 480 0.72 27.58 6.94
N ALA A 481 -0.34 28.20 7.44
CA ALA A 481 -0.79 29.52 7.00
C ALA A 481 -0.24 30.65 7.88
N GLU A 482 -0.28 31.86 7.34
CA GLU A 482 -0.09 33.09 8.10
C GLU A 482 -1.10 33.18 9.27
N GLY A 483 -0.69 33.78 10.39
CA GLY A 483 -1.50 33.93 11.59
C GLY A 483 -1.38 32.77 12.58
N ALA A 484 -0.73 31.68 12.19
CA ALA A 484 -0.48 30.56 13.11
C ALA A 484 0.40 31.01 14.29
N LEU A 485 -0.04 30.67 15.50
CA LEU A 485 0.75 30.84 16.72
C LEU A 485 1.83 29.78 16.79
N TYR A 486 3.05 30.13 17.19
CA TYR A 486 4.12 29.16 17.37
C TYR A 486 5.10 29.58 18.47
N LYS A 487 5.81 28.58 18.99
CA LYS A 487 7.03 28.74 19.80
C LYS A 487 8.06 27.70 19.40
N PHE A 488 9.28 27.90 19.87
CA PHE A 488 10.30 26.87 19.85
C PHE A 488 10.31 26.12 21.18
N GLU A 489 10.17 24.80 21.12
CA GLU A 489 10.49 23.92 22.24
C GLU A 489 11.97 23.54 22.15
N ILE A 490 12.73 23.84 23.20
CA ILE A 490 14.17 23.60 23.26
C ILE A 490 14.44 22.56 24.35
N LEU A 491 14.97 21.41 23.94
CA LEU A 491 15.57 20.43 24.86
C LEU A 491 17.04 20.83 25.07
N ALA A 492 17.39 21.21 26.29
CA ALA A 492 18.77 21.53 26.65
C ALA A 492 19.58 20.26 26.95
N ARG A 493 20.92 20.35 26.87
CA ARG A 493 21.85 19.24 27.16
C ARG A 493 21.73 18.65 28.57
N ASN A 494 21.14 19.41 29.51
CA ASN A 494 20.88 18.94 30.87
C ASN A 494 19.54 18.21 31.01
N GLY A 495 18.81 18.00 29.91
CA GLY A 495 17.50 17.32 29.88
C GLY A 495 16.29 18.22 30.13
N ASN A 496 16.49 19.50 30.46
CA ASN A 496 15.37 20.42 30.67
C ASN A 496 14.73 20.85 29.35
N VAL A 497 13.40 20.94 29.34
CA VAL A 497 12.60 21.39 28.20
C VAL A 497 12.09 22.80 28.46
N PHE A 498 12.24 23.69 27.48
CA PHE A 498 11.78 25.09 27.57
C PHE A 498 10.95 25.46 26.36
N LEU A 499 9.90 26.26 26.59
CA LEU A 499 9.21 26.97 25.52
C LEU A 499 9.76 28.39 25.39
N LYS A 500 10.17 28.76 24.18
CA LYS A 500 10.75 30.07 23.87
C LYS A 500 10.05 30.71 22.67
N THR A 501 9.77 32.00 22.81
CA THR A 501 9.33 32.86 21.72
C THR A 501 10.47 33.03 20.71
N ASP A 502 10.14 33.14 19.43
CA ASP A 502 11.13 33.40 18.38
C ASP A 502 11.76 34.80 18.56
N PRO A 503 13.10 34.90 18.71
CA PRO A 503 13.82 36.17 18.78
C PRO A 503 13.71 37.02 17.50
N PHE A 504 13.36 36.41 16.36
CA PHE A 504 13.25 37.05 15.05
C PHE A 504 11.79 37.24 14.60
N ALA A 505 10.82 37.07 15.50
CA ALA A 505 9.41 37.20 15.16
C ALA A 505 9.06 38.63 14.72
N PHE A 506 8.46 38.77 13.54
CA PHE A 506 7.91 40.04 13.08
C PHE A 506 6.57 40.38 13.73
N HIS A 507 5.89 39.39 14.33
CA HIS A 507 4.63 39.58 15.01
C HIS A 507 4.52 38.61 16.21
N THR A 508 3.95 39.09 17.31
CA THR A 508 3.76 38.32 18.55
C THR A 508 2.38 38.60 19.13
N GLU A 509 1.91 37.72 20.00
CA GLU A 509 0.72 37.98 20.80
C GLU A 509 0.86 39.24 21.66
N VAL A 510 -0.28 39.83 22.00
CA VAL A 510 -0.36 40.87 23.03
C VAL A 510 -0.37 40.17 24.40
N PRO A 511 0.34 40.70 25.42
CA PRO A 511 0.27 40.18 26.78
C PRO A 511 -1.19 40.01 27.26
N PRO A 512 -1.53 38.91 27.96
CA PRO A 512 -0.62 37.93 28.59
C PRO A 512 -0.09 36.82 27.66
N GLY A 513 -0.47 36.81 26.38
CA GLY A 513 0.08 35.88 25.38
C GLY A 513 1.59 36.07 25.20
N THR A 514 2.27 35.01 24.78
CA THR A 514 3.74 34.99 24.63
C THR A 514 4.22 34.24 23.39
N ALA A 515 3.31 33.73 22.56
CA ALA A 515 3.66 33.07 21.31
C ALA A 515 4.02 34.08 20.22
N SER A 516 4.86 33.63 19.29
CA SER A 516 5.11 34.31 18.03
C SER A 516 3.97 34.00 17.06
N ILE A 517 3.69 34.91 16.13
CA ILE A 517 2.68 34.75 15.08
C ILE A 517 3.40 34.69 13.73
N VAL A 518 3.11 33.68 12.92
CA VAL A 518 3.60 33.63 11.53
C VAL A 518 3.09 34.88 10.80
N TYR A 519 3.99 35.67 10.23
CA TYR A 519 3.66 36.94 9.60
C TYR A 519 4.44 37.13 8.29
N ASP A 520 3.73 37.15 7.17
CA ASP A 520 4.28 37.52 5.87
C ASP A 520 4.34 39.05 5.77
N ARG A 521 5.55 39.59 5.63
CA ARG A 521 5.76 41.03 5.47
C ARG A 521 5.50 41.54 4.05
N ALA A 522 5.57 40.65 3.06
CA ALA A 522 5.63 41.05 1.65
C ALA A 522 4.33 41.75 1.22
N GLY A 523 4.46 42.91 0.57
CA GLY A 523 3.34 43.61 -0.07
C GLY A 523 2.30 44.24 0.87
N LYS A 524 2.45 44.14 2.20
CA LYS A 524 1.45 44.66 3.16
C LYS A 524 1.47 46.17 3.35
N HIS A 525 2.61 46.80 3.09
CA HIS A 525 2.74 48.25 3.12
C HIS A 525 3.52 48.72 1.89
N VAL A 526 2.95 49.71 1.20
CA VAL A 526 3.63 50.39 0.09
C VAL A 526 4.24 51.67 0.64
N TRP A 527 5.55 51.65 0.84
CA TRP A 527 6.32 52.81 1.26
C TRP A 527 6.22 53.92 0.20
N ARG A 528 5.96 55.16 0.66
CA ARG A 528 5.83 56.36 -0.20
C ARG A 528 6.95 57.37 0.01
N ASP A 529 8.03 56.95 0.69
CA ASP A 529 9.17 57.77 1.10
C ASP A 529 10.32 57.77 0.07
N GLY A 530 10.07 57.35 -1.17
CA GLY A 530 11.10 57.21 -2.20
C GLY A 530 11.91 58.49 -2.44
N ALA A 531 11.28 59.66 -2.37
CA ALA A 531 11.99 60.95 -2.48
C ALA A 531 12.97 61.17 -1.32
N TRP A 532 12.59 60.80 -0.10
CA TRP A 532 13.46 60.90 1.07
C TRP A 532 14.62 59.89 1.00
N MET A 533 14.34 58.65 0.58
CA MET A 533 15.37 57.62 0.40
C MET A 533 16.44 58.04 -0.61
N GLN A 534 16.03 58.68 -1.71
CA GLN A 534 16.98 59.20 -2.70
C GLN A 534 17.83 60.36 -2.17
N GLU A 535 17.24 61.28 -1.41
CA GLU A 535 17.99 62.37 -0.81
C GLU A 535 18.99 61.87 0.23
N ARG A 536 18.59 60.88 1.05
CA ARG A 536 19.48 60.25 2.03
C ARG A 536 20.70 59.59 1.38
N MET A 537 20.55 58.94 0.22
CA MET A 537 21.67 58.32 -0.49
C MET A 537 22.69 59.34 -1.05
N ARG A 538 22.32 60.62 -1.18
CA ARG A 538 23.19 61.68 -1.70
C ARG A 538 24.00 62.37 -0.62
N GLN A 539 23.64 62.21 0.66
CA GLN A 539 24.38 62.78 1.77
C GLN A 539 25.44 61.77 2.24
N PRO A 540 26.73 62.15 2.26
CA PRO A 540 27.84 61.24 2.53
C PRO A 540 27.87 60.69 3.95
#